data_AF-A0A0E3NY58-F1
#
_entry.id   AF-A0A0E3NY58-F1
#
_cell.length_a   1.000
_cell.length_b   1.000
_cell.length_c   1.000
_cell.angle_alpha   90.00
_cell.angle_beta   90.00
_cell.angle_gamma   90.00
#
_symmetry.space_group_name_H-M   'P 1'
#
loop_
_entity.id
_entity.type
_entity.pdbx_description
1 polymer ?
#
loop_
_entity_poly.entity_id
_entity_poly.type
_entity_poly.pdbx_seq_one_letter_code
_entity_poly.pdbx_strand_id
1 'polypeptide(L)'
;MKKYTVVSLAALTFLIAIATGTVSAADTVIAADTVNAVDTVSSEDTVSSRTLICNVVGTNYECGSWSNEQYPVIDLFGEKYVPLFANNDDIWNARVDKLAELVLDSNETYTLEKGEKLDLGRGYALEARQITDNIDSGKVWLEFTRDGQHVADQNISVDYQNISVDSENNKTWTVSLDNVQGENDIVVMKVHVRQAFVGTEKRIVWINGIWLIDYANARTLNIGDKFGELTLEEIICGVDESDPGSLVFENVSVSDFSSSVAPGKEPDKSTDKSTGSFTSWCRDLWTCITMKSKLTF
;
A
#
# COMPACT_ATOMS: atom_id res chain seq x y z
N MET A 1 28.96 -13.92 50.77
CA MET A 1 28.69 -13.55 49.36
C MET A 1 27.36 -12.82 49.33
N LYS A 2 27.39 -11.49 49.16
CA LYS A 2 26.22 -10.61 49.25
C LYS A 2 25.49 -10.59 47.90
N LYS A 3 24.16 -10.77 47.93
CA LYS A 3 23.26 -10.59 46.79
C LYS A 3 23.05 -9.09 46.58
N TYR A 4 23.22 -8.60 45.35
CA TYR A 4 22.88 -7.23 44.98
C TYR A 4 21.65 -7.28 44.07
N THR A 5 20.54 -6.75 44.57
CA THR A 5 19.36 -6.40 43.79
C THR A 5 19.63 -5.01 43.20
N VAL A 6 19.76 -4.91 41.88
CA VAL A 6 19.85 -3.63 41.20
C VAL A 6 18.43 -3.21 40.82
N VAL A 7 17.90 -2.24 41.57
CA VAL A 7 16.72 -1.47 41.17
C VAL A 7 17.22 -0.37 40.25
N SER A 8 16.84 -0.43 38.97
CA SER A 8 17.09 0.66 38.02
C SER A 8 16.01 1.72 38.20
N LEU A 9 16.40 2.88 38.74
CA LEU A 9 15.58 4.08 38.84
C LEU A 9 16.28 5.17 38.03
N ALA A 10 15.87 5.35 36.77
CA ALA A 10 16.32 6.49 35.97
C ALA A 10 15.27 7.61 36.08
N ALA A 11 15.63 8.64 36.86
CA ALA A 11 14.88 9.88 36.98
C ALA A 11 15.07 10.73 35.72
N LEU A 12 13.97 11.15 35.10
CA LEU A 12 13.94 12.04 33.95
C LEU A 12 14.06 13.49 34.42
N THR A 13 15.24 14.10 34.30
CA THR A 13 15.44 15.54 34.53
C THR A 13 15.17 16.32 33.25
N PHE A 14 14.05 17.06 33.24
CA PHE A 14 13.76 18.10 32.26
C PHE A 14 14.60 19.34 32.58
N LEU A 15 15.39 19.81 31.61
CA LEU A 15 16.09 21.09 31.68
C LEU A 15 15.42 22.06 30.69
N ILE A 16 14.69 23.01 31.26
CA ILE A 16 14.08 24.15 30.55
C ILE A 16 15.18 25.20 30.37
N ALA A 17 15.48 25.57 29.12
CA ALA A 17 16.25 26.76 28.78
C ALA A 17 15.33 27.73 28.03
N ILE A 18 15.17 28.95 28.56
CA ILE A 18 14.35 30.01 27.98
C ILE A 18 15.25 31.18 27.57
N ALA A 19 15.05 31.61 26.30
CA ALA A 19 15.35 32.91 25.67
C ALA A 19 16.82 33.39 25.61
N THR A 20 17.33 33.86 24.46
CA THR A 20 16.85 35.04 23.72
C THR A 20 17.45 35.06 22.30
N GLY A 21 16.67 35.42 21.28
CA GLY A 21 17.16 35.58 19.90
C GLY A 21 16.04 35.74 18.88
N THR A 22 15.73 37.01 18.59
CA THR A 22 14.80 37.61 17.62
C THR A 22 14.32 36.80 16.38
N VAL A 23 12.99 36.84 16.22
CA VAL A 23 12.08 36.56 15.09
C VAL A 23 12.66 36.56 13.66
N SER A 24 12.41 35.47 12.92
CA SER A 24 12.06 35.47 11.49
C SER A 24 11.11 34.30 11.22
N ALA A 25 10.18 34.51 10.31
CA ALA A 25 8.93 33.79 10.16
C ALA A 25 9.05 32.34 9.65
N ALA A 26 8.04 31.55 10.04
CA ALA A 26 7.53 30.32 9.44
C ALA A 26 8.49 29.11 9.34
N ASP A 27 8.23 28.10 10.18
CA ASP A 27 8.09 26.73 9.66
C ASP A 27 7.31 25.89 10.68
N THR A 28 6.00 25.80 10.44
CA THR A 28 5.07 25.01 11.23
C THR A 28 4.95 23.65 10.58
N VAL A 29 5.21 22.62 11.37
CA VAL A 29 4.86 21.22 11.13
C VAL A 29 3.46 21.12 10.52
N ILE A 30 3.35 20.75 9.25
CA ILE A 30 2.11 20.27 8.66
C ILE A 30 2.32 18.79 8.37
N ALA A 31 1.81 17.97 9.28
CA ALA A 31 1.44 16.60 8.95
C ALA A 31 0.39 16.68 7.83
N ALA A 32 0.62 15.90 6.77
CA ALA A 32 -0.25 15.80 5.62
C ALA A 32 -1.65 15.32 6.03
N ASP A 33 -2.57 16.26 6.17
CA ASP A 33 -4.02 16.06 6.11
C ASP A 33 -4.64 17.37 5.61
N THR A 34 -4.28 17.76 4.38
CA THR A 34 -4.88 18.95 3.75
C THR A 34 -6.08 18.50 2.93
N VAL A 35 -7.23 18.36 3.60
CA VAL A 35 -8.53 18.44 2.93
C VAL A 35 -8.74 19.92 2.58
N ASN A 36 -8.12 20.38 1.48
CA ASN A 36 -8.44 21.69 0.90
C ASN A 36 -9.81 21.61 0.23
N ALA A 37 -10.88 21.67 1.03
CA ALA A 37 -12.19 22.04 0.52
C ALA A 37 -12.12 23.54 0.17
N VAL A 38 -11.88 23.86 -1.10
CA VAL A 38 -12.03 25.23 -1.61
C VAL A 38 -13.53 25.52 -1.70
N ASP A 39 -14.07 26.13 -0.64
CA ASP A 39 -15.47 26.55 -0.57
C ASP A 39 -15.61 27.92 -1.27
N THR A 40 -15.82 27.91 -2.59
CA THR A 40 -16.11 29.14 -3.34
C THR A 40 -17.62 29.39 -3.28
N VAL A 41 -18.06 30.12 -2.25
CA VAL A 41 -19.46 30.52 -2.12
C VAL A 41 -19.76 31.71 -3.04
N SER A 42 -20.34 31.43 -4.20
CA SER A 42 -21.09 32.40 -5.00
C SER A 42 -22.58 32.07 -4.86
N SER A 43 -23.33 33.01 -4.27
CA SER A 43 -24.78 32.94 -4.09
C SER A 43 -25.51 32.99 -5.43
N GLU A 44 -26.06 31.85 -5.87
CA GLU A 44 -27.28 31.69 -6.71
C GLU A 44 -27.46 30.18 -7.03
N ASP A 45 -28.37 29.49 -6.33
CA ASP A 45 -28.83 28.11 -6.58
C ASP A 45 -27.76 27.11 -7.10
N THR A 46 -26.58 27.14 -6.49
CA THR A 46 -25.39 26.42 -6.96
C THR A 46 -25.34 25.02 -6.36
N VAL A 47 -25.33 24.01 -7.24
CA VAL A 47 -24.81 22.68 -6.93
C VAL A 47 -23.41 22.87 -6.35
N SER A 48 -23.23 22.61 -5.06
CA SER A 48 -21.91 22.67 -4.44
C SER A 48 -21.19 21.36 -4.78
N SER A 49 -20.42 21.40 -5.87
CA SER A 49 -19.51 20.33 -6.25
C SER A 49 -18.32 20.32 -5.30
N ARG A 50 -18.13 19.24 -4.54
CA ARG A 50 -16.94 19.09 -3.69
C ARG A 50 -15.88 18.28 -4.41
N THR A 51 -14.74 18.91 -4.69
CA THR A 51 -13.56 18.25 -5.24
C THR A 51 -12.72 17.61 -4.13
N LEU A 52 -12.25 16.39 -4.35
CA LEU A 52 -11.33 15.64 -3.49
C LEU A 52 -10.13 15.19 -4.31
N ILE A 53 -8.93 15.44 -3.81
CA ILE A 53 -7.69 15.07 -4.49
C ILE A 53 -7.00 14.00 -3.64
N CYS A 54 -6.77 12.83 -4.22
CA CYS A 54 -6.01 11.73 -3.64
C CYS A 54 -4.61 11.73 -4.26
N ASN A 55 -3.61 12.12 -3.48
CA ASN A 55 -2.23 12.19 -3.96
C ASN A 55 -1.53 10.84 -3.82
N VAL A 56 -0.70 10.51 -4.80
CA VAL A 56 0.31 9.47 -4.65
C VAL A 56 1.40 10.02 -3.72
N VAL A 57 1.98 9.15 -2.90
CA VAL A 57 3.12 9.47 -2.04
C VAL A 57 4.14 8.33 -2.08
N GLY A 58 5.42 8.67 -2.04
CA GLY A 58 6.49 7.69 -1.81
C GLY A 58 6.45 7.17 -0.38
N THR A 59 6.42 5.85 -0.22
CA THR A 59 6.37 5.17 1.08
C THR A 59 7.59 4.28 1.25
N ASN A 60 8.27 4.39 2.39
CA ASN A 60 9.40 3.51 2.72
C ASN A 60 8.89 2.09 2.96
N TYR A 61 9.64 1.09 2.50
CA TYR A 61 9.39 -0.29 2.88
C TYR A 61 9.65 -0.53 4.37
N GLU A 62 8.91 -1.46 4.98
CA GLU A 62 9.14 -1.87 6.37
C GLU A 62 10.48 -2.61 6.55
N CYS A 63 10.94 -3.32 5.51
CA CYS A 63 12.22 -4.00 5.54
C CYS A 63 13.39 -3.01 5.50
N GLY A 64 14.15 -2.94 6.60
CA GLY A 64 15.31 -2.06 6.70
C GLY A 64 16.43 -2.31 5.68
N SER A 65 16.46 -3.47 5.02
CA SER A 65 17.40 -3.74 3.92
C SER A 65 17.08 -2.95 2.64
N TRP A 66 15.90 -2.32 2.56
CA TRP A 66 15.45 -1.47 1.45
C TRP A 66 15.28 -0.01 1.88
N SER A 67 16.01 0.45 2.90
CA SER A 67 15.80 1.79 3.50
C SER A 67 16.07 2.97 2.56
N ASN A 68 16.74 2.72 1.44
CA ASN A 68 17.03 3.71 0.40
C ASN A 68 16.05 3.61 -0.79
N GLU A 69 15.01 2.81 -0.67
CA GLU A 69 13.99 2.59 -1.70
C GLU A 69 12.61 2.91 -1.13
N GLN A 70 11.70 3.30 -2.01
CA GLN A 70 10.32 3.59 -1.70
C GLN A 70 9.40 2.97 -2.76
N TYR A 71 8.10 2.88 -2.46
CA TYR A 71 7.05 2.48 -3.40
C TYR A 71 5.90 3.50 -3.39
N PRO A 72 5.18 3.69 -4.51
CA PRO A 72 4.03 4.58 -4.57
C PRO A 72 2.86 4.03 -3.74
N VAL A 73 2.20 4.89 -2.97
CA VAL A 73 0.95 4.59 -2.28
C VAL A 73 -0.05 5.70 -2.55
N ILE A 74 -1.31 5.34 -2.77
CA ILE A 74 -2.43 6.27 -2.81
C ILE A 74 -3.49 5.81 -1.81
N ASP A 75 -3.97 6.73 -0.97
CA ASP A 75 -5.09 6.50 -0.07
C ASP A 75 -6.39 6.92 -0.75
N LEU A 76 -7.25 5.94 -1.02
CA LEU A 76 -8.60 6.15 -1.52
C LEU A 76 -9.59 5.94 -0.38
N PHE A 77 -9.90 7.02 0.32
CA PHE A 77 -10.97 7.09 1.31
C PHE A 77 -10.77 6.16 2.53
N GLY A 78 -9.52 5.99 2.97
CA GLY A 78 -9.11 5.15 4.09
C GLY A 78 -8.58 3.77 3.68
N GLU A 79 -8.64 3.44 2.39
CA GLU A 79 -8.07 2.22 1.84
C GLU A 79 -6.78 2.54 1.06
N LYS A 80 -5.70 1.83 1.38
CA LYS A 80 -4.39 2.03 0.73
C LYS A 80 -4.24 1.14 -0.49
N TYR A 81 -3.89 1.77 -1.60
CA TYR A 81 -3.56 1.12 -2.86
C TYR A 81 -2.15 1.49 -3.29
N VAL A 82 -1.58 0.64 -4.13
CA VAL A 82 -0.29 0.83 -4.80
C VAL A 82 -0.58 1.05 -6.27
N PRO A 83 -0.32 2.25 -6.81
CA PRO A 83 -0.21 2.48 -8.24
C PRO A 83 0.83 1.54 -8.85
N LEU A 84 0.50 0.88 -9.97
CA LEU A 84 1.43 -0.06 -10.61
C LEU A 84 2.67 0.68 -11.11
N PHE A 85 3.85 0.16 -10.80
CA PHE A 85 5.13 0.74 -11.22
C PHE A 85 6.04 -0.37 -11.76
N ALA A 86 6.84 -0.03 -12.77
CA ALA A 86 7.77 -0.99 -13.34
C ALA A 86 9.05 -1.08 -12.49
N ASN A 87 9.81 -2.15 -12.68
CA ASN A 87 11.07 -2.33 -11.98
C ASN A 87 12.10 -1.29 -12.44
N ASN A 88 12.77 -0.65 -11.47
CA ASN A 88 13.68 0.48 -11.69
C ASN A 88 13.02 1.76 -12.24
N ASP A 89 11.68 1.84 -12.29
CA ASP A 89 11.00 3.11 -12.52
C ASP A 89 11.07 3.97 -11.27
N ASP A 90 11.25 5.28 -11.48
CA ASP A 90 11.00 6.25 -10.44
C ASP A 90 9.51 6.25 -10.03
N ILE A 91 9.23 6.55 -8.76
CA ILE A 91 7.88 6.50 -8.17
C ILE A 91 6.88 7.38 -8.92
N TRP A 92 7.33 8.53 -9.42
CA TRP A 92 6.49 9.46 -10.17
C TRP A 92 6.14 8.98 -11.58
N ASN A 93 6.75 7.89 -12.07
CA ASN A 93 6.37 7.23 -13.33
C ASN A 93 5.31 6.14 -13.14
N ALA A 94 4.84 5.92 -11.90
CA ALA A 94 3.79 4.95 -11.63
C ALA A 94 2.49 5.26 -12.39
N ARG A 95 1.74 4.20 -12.71
CA ARG A 95 0.43 4.29 -13.36
C ARG A 95 -0.63 4.63 -12.32
N VAL A 96 -0.84 5.93 -12.11
CA VAL A 96 -1.74 6.48 -11.07
C VAL A 96 -3.17 5.91 -11.14
N ASP A 97 -3.64 5.57 -12.34
CA ASP A 97 -4.94 4.99 -12.62
C ASP A 97 -5.00 3.47 -12.47
N LYS A 98 -3.86 2.77 -12.40
CA LYS A 98 -3.81 1.31 -12.28
C LYS A 98 -3.40 0.93 -10.87
N LEU A 99 -4.34 0.39 -10.10
CA LEU A 99 -4.18 0.22 -8.66
C LEU A 99 -4.28 -1.25 -8.26
N ALA A 100 -3.38 -1.68 -7.38
CA ALA A 100 -3.48 -2.94 -6.65
C ALA A 100 -3.55 -2.67 -5.15
N GLU A 101 -4.22 -3.53 -4.38
CA GLU A 101 -4.19 -3.43 -2.92
C GLU A 101 -2.84 -3.90 -2.37
N LEU A 102 -2.35 -3.24 -1.33
CA LEU A 102 -1.19 -3.73 -0.58
C LEU A 102 -1.61 -4.93 0.28
N VAL A 103 -1.01 -6.09 0.03
CA VAL A 103 -1.28 -7.33 0.79
C VAL A 103 -0.40 -7.41 2.02
N LEU A 104 0.90 -7.12 1.85
CA LEU A 104 1.89 -7.24 2.90
C LEU A 104 3.01 -6.23 2.68
N ASP A 105 3.43 -5.57 3.74
CA ASP A 105 4.70 -4.85 3.87
C ASP A 105 5.22 -5.15 5.27
N SER A 106 6.24 -5.99 5.40
CA SER A 106 6.64 -6.57 6.68
C SER A 106 8.14 -6.81 6.78
N ASN A 107 8.68 -6.55 7.97
CA ASN A 107 10.04 -6.90 8.39
C ASN A 107 10.08 -8.05 9.41
N GLU A 108 8.95 -8.72 9.62
CA GLU A 108 8.88 -9.89 10.50
C GLU A 108 9.80 -11.00 9.99
N THR A 109 10.45 -11.71 10.92
CA THR A 109 11.35 -12.80 10.56
C THR A 109 10.59 -14.13 10.47
N TYR A 110 10.44 -14.64 9.26
CA TYR A 110 9.92 -15.96 8.95
C TYR A 110 11.06 -16.98 8.86
N THR A 111 10.79 -18.19 9.32
CA THR A 111 11.73 -19.32 9.28
C THR A 111 11.10 -20.40 8.43
N LEU A 112 11.79 -20.84 7.36
CA LEU A 112 11.32 -21.91 6.49
C LEU A 112 12.36 -23.03 6.40
N GLU A 113 11.91 -24.26 6.59
CA GLU A 113 12.63 -25.48 6.22
C GLU A 113 12.38 -25.82 4.73
N LYS A 114 13.17 -26.75 4.21
CA LYS A 114 13.02 -27.21 2.82
C LYS A 114 11.61 -27.77 2.58
N GLY A 115 10.92 -27.24 1.58
CA GLY A 115 9.56 -27.64 1.18
C GLY A 115 8.45 -27.04 2.03
N GLU A 116 8.78 -26.22 3.03
CA GLU A 116 7.78 -25.47 3.79
C GLU A 116 7.25 -24.28 2.99
N LYS A 117 5.95 -24.02 3.18
CA LYS A 117 5.22 -22.92 2.56
C LYS A 117 4.82 -21.90 3.62
N LEU A 118 5.10 -20.64 3.32
CA LEU A 118 4.59 -19.48 4.04
C LEU A 118 3.35 -18.96 3.31
N ASP A 119 2.21 -18.96 3.99
CA ASP A 119 1.00 -18.27 3.51
C ASP A 119 1.18 -16.75 3.69
N LEU A 120 1.06 -16.01 2.59
CA LEU A 120 1.18 -14.54 2.57
C LEU A 120 -0.19 -13.86 2.59
N GLY A 121 -1.28 -14.63 2.69
CA GLY A 121 -2.64 -14.14 2.64
C GLY A 121 -3.17 -14.05 1.22
N ARG A 122 -4.51 -13.99 1.11
CA ARG A 122 -5.23 -13.93 -0.19
C ARG A 122 -4.73 -14.97 -1.17
N GLY A 123 -4.42 -16.18 -0.68
CA GLY A 123 -3.92 -17.33 -1.43
C GLY A 123 -2.59 -17.13 -2.17
N TYR A 124 -1.82 -16.10 -1.83
CA TYR A 124 -0.40 -15.99 -2.19
C TYR A 124 0.43 -16.82 -1.22
N ALA A 125 1.47 -17.50 -1.70
CA ALA A 125 2.37 -18.26 -0.84
C ALA A 125 3.81 -18.28 -1.37
N LEU A 126 4.76 -18.34 -0.44
CA LEU A 126 6.18 -18.45 -0.69
C LEU A 126 6.71 -19.80 -0.19
N GLU A 127 7.38 -20.57 -1.04
CA GLU A 127 7.95 -21.88 -0.69
C GLU A 127 9.48 -21.87 -0.76
N ALA A 128 10.14 -22.46 0.23
CA ALA A 128 11.57 -22.75 0.17
C ALA A 128 11.81 -24.12 -0.48
N ARG A 129 11.69 -24.21 -1.82
CA ARG A 129 11.79 -25.47 -2.57
C ARG A 129 13.09 -26.24 -2.31
N GLN A 130 14.20 -25.52 -2.30
CA GLN A 130 15.51 -26.12 -2.07
C GLN A 130 16.42 -25.17 -1.31
N ILE A 131 17.24 -25.76 -0.43
CA ILE A 131 18.35 -25.08 0.25
C ILE A 131 19.58 -25.94 -0.04
N THR A 132 20.57 -25.38 -0.73
CA THR A 132 21.72 -26.16 -1.23
C THR A 132 22.48 -26.87 -0.12
N ASP A 133 23.01 -28.04 -0.46
CA ASP A 133 23.84 -28.90 0.42
C ASP A 133 25.24 -28.34 0.61
N ASN A 134 25.71 -27.56 -0.35
CA ASN A 134 27.05 -27.03 -0.36
C ASN A 134 27.10 -25.66 0.34
N ILE A 135 27.86 -25.60 1.43
CA ILE A 135 28.09 -24.37 2.19
C ILE A 135 28.91 -23.34 1.39
N ASP A 136 29.70 -23.77 0.40
CA ASP A 136 30.55 -22.86 -0.37
C ASP A 136 29.76 -22.08 -1.44
N SER A 137 28.55 -22.54 -1.80
CA SER A 137 27.77 -21.96 -2.89
C SER A 137 26.45 -21.33 -2.47
N GLY A 138 26.19 -21.19 -1.17
CA GLY A 138 24.87 -21.00 -0.58
C GLY A 138 23.78 -20.40 -1.43
N LYS A 139 22.85 -21.24 -1.88
CA LYS A 139 21.65 -20.80 -2.60
C LYS A 139 20.40 -21.33 -1.93
N VAL A 140 19.38 -20.48 -1.90
CA VAL A 140 18.01 -20.86 -1.58
C VAL A 140 17.18 -20.70 -2.85
N TRP A 141 16.51 -21.76 -3.24
CA TRP A 141 15.52 -21.71 -4.31
C TRP A 141 14.16 -21.42 -3.70
N LEU A 142 13.65 -20.21 -3.96
CA LEU A 142 12.33 -19.77 -3.55
C LEU A 142 11.36 -19.87 -4.72
N GLU A 143 10.11 -20.26 -4.43
CA GLU A 143 9.01 -20.21 -5.38
C GLU A 143 7.86 -19.37 -4.81
N PHE A 144 7.32 -18.49 -5.65
CA PHE A 144 6.12 -17.71 -5.40
C PHE A 144 4.94 -18.32 -6.15
N THR A 145 3.83 -18.52 -5.43
CA THR A 145 2.63 -19.16 -5.96
C THR A 145 1.37 -18.37 -5.61
N ARG A 146 0.33 -18.55 -6.43
CA ARG A 146 -1.03 -18.04 -6.18
C ARG A 146 -2.03 -19.17 -6.38
N ASP A 147 -2.87 -19.44 -5.37
CA ASP A 147 -3.83 -20.56 -5.39
C ASP A 147 -3.19 -21.90 -5.75
N GLY A 148 -1.93 -22.09 -5.30
CA GLY A 148 -1.12 -23.28 -5.61
C GLY A 148 -0.57 -23.33 -7.04
N GLN A 149 -0.84 -22.34 -7.89
CA GLN A 149 -0.24 -22.21 -9.22
C GLN A 149 1.07 -21.45 -9.16
N HIS A 150 2.05 -21.91 -9.94
CA HIS A 150 3.35 -21.27 -10.07
C HIS A 150 3.22 -19.87 -10.68
N VAL A 151 3.87 -18.89 -10.06
CA VAL A 151 3.97 -17.51 -10.59
C VAL A 151 5.40 -17.21 -11.03
N ALA A 152 6.37 -17.39 -10.14
CA ALA A 152 7.78 -17.18 -10.41
C ALA A 152 8.65 -17.95 -9.42
N ASP A 153 9.92 -18.16 -9.75
CA ASP A 153 10.92 -18.75 -8.86
C ASP A 153 12.32 -18.15 -9.10
N GLN A 154 13.16 -18.14 -8.06
CA GLN A 154 14.53 -17.67 -8.19
C GLN A 154 15.49 -18.37 -7.21
N ASN A 155 16.73 -18.55 -7.65
CA ASN A 155 17.85 -18.93 -6.79
C ASN A 155 18.48 -17.67 -6.18
N ILE A 156 18.43 -17.56 -4.85
CA ILE A 156 18.99 -16.44 -4.09
C ILE A 156 20.29 -16.89 -3.43
N SER A 157 21.38 -16.17 -3.72
CA SER A 157 22.64 -16.36 -3.02
C SER A 157 22.51 -15.87 -1.59
N VAL A 158 22.94 -16.70 -0.63
CA VAL A 158 22.82 -16.44 0.80
C VAL A 158 24.16 -16.64 1.47
N ASP A 159 24.47 -15.79 2.42
CA ASP A 159 25.65 -15.97 3.25
C ASP A 159 25.36 -17.01 4.33
N TYR A 160 26.26 -17.97 4.48
CA TYR A 160 26.29 -18.82 5.65
C TYR A 160 27.18 -18.18 6.72
N GLN A 161 26.67 -18.12 7.95
CA GLN A 161 27.43 -17.72 9.15
C GLN A 161 27.93 -16.25 9.19
N ASN A 162 27.41 -15.33 8.37
CA ASN A 162 27.89 -13.95 8.26
C ASN A 162 29.40 -13.84 7.95
N ILE A 163 29.95 -14.76 7.14
CA ILE A 163 31.39 -14.83 6.84
C ILE A 163 31.79 -14.06 5.56
N SER A 164 30.84 -13.71 4.69
CA SER A 164 31.19 -12.96 3.48
C SER A 164 31.37 -11.46 3.77
N VAL A 165 32.49 -10.94 3.28
CA VAL A 165 32.86 -9.52 3.26
C VAL A 165 32.56 -8.91 1.88
N ASP A 166 31.94 -9.68 0.98
CA ASP A 166 31.56 -9.21 -0.35
C ASP A 166 30.20 -8.54 -0.33
N SER A 167 30.23 -7.23 -0.57
CA SER A 167 29.12 -6.30 -0.70
C SER A 167 28.23 -6.51 -1.94
N GLU A 168 28.39 -7.62 -2.68
CA GLU A 168 27.79 -7.81 -4.01
C GLU A 168 26.65 -8.85 -4.05
N ASN A 169 26.42 -9.61 -2.98
CA ASN A 169 25.34 -10.60 -2.97
C ASN A 169 23.98 -9.92 -2.69
N ASN A 170 23.23 -9.63 -3.77
CA ASN A 170 21.85 -9.19 -3.64
C ASN A 170 21.00 -10.33 -3.03
N LYS A 171 20.67 -10.21 -1.75
CA LYS A 171 19.79 -11.14 -1.02
C LYS A 171 18.30 -10.85 -1.23
N THR A 172 17.99 -9.91 -2.09
CA THR A 172 16.63 -9.54 -2.44
C THR A 172 16.22 -10.17 -3.76
N TRP A 173 15.05 -10.80 -3.72
CA TRP A 173 14.30 -11.21 -4.89
C TRP A 173 13.22 -10.19 -5.17
N THR A 174 13.23 -9.57 -6.35
CA THR A 174 12.13 -8.75 -6.85
C THR A 174 11.42 -9.54 -7.95
N VAL A 175 10.12 -9.76 -7.80
CA VAL A 175 9.28 -10.37 -8.83
C VAL A 175 8.61 -9.27 -9.63
N SER A 176 8.94 -9.21 -10.92
CA SER A 176 8.23 -8.41 -11.90
C SER A 176 7.39 -9.30 -12.81
N LEU A 177 6.19 -8.86 -13.17
CA LEU A 177 5.32 -9.58 -14.10
C LEU A 177 4.91 -8.71 -15.28
N ASP A 178 4.77 -9.36 -16.42
CA ASP A 178 4.24 -8.74 -17.64
C ASP A 178 2.72 -8.88 -17.73
N ASN A 179 2.11 -7.98 -18.50
CA ASN A 179 0.67 -7.90 -18.74
C ASN A 179 -0.21 -7.75 -17.48
N VAL A 180 0.30 -7.14 -16.41
CA VAL A 180 -0.53 -6.76 -15.25
C VAL A 180 -1.31 -5.50 -15.62
N GLN A 181 -2.62 -5.63 -15.83
CA GLN A 181 -3.46 -4.53 -16.34
C GLN A 181 -2.91 -3.89 -17.64
N GLY A 182 -2.30 -4.71 -18.50
CA GLY A 182 -1.69 -4.27 -19.76
C GLY A 182 -0.35 -3.53 -19.63
N GLU A 183 0.24 -3.47 -18.44
CA GLU A 183 1.60 -2.98 -18.21
C GLU A 183 2.59 -4.13 -18.08
N ASN A 184 3.86 -3.84 -18.37
CA ASN A 184 4.95 -4.82 -18.31
C ASN A 184 5.95 -4.47 -17.20
N ASP A 185 6.75 -5.46 -16.82
CA ASP A 185 7.78 -5.34 -15.78
C ASP A 185 7.25 -4.78 -14.44
N ILE A 186 5.98 -5.04 -14.11
CA ILE A 186 5.34 -4.52 -12.90
C ILE A 186 5.86 -5.26 -11.68
N VAL A 187 6.40 -4.53 -10.70
CA VAL A 187 6.88 -5.10 -9.44
C VAL A 187 5.69 -5.56 -8.59
N VAL A 188 5.56 -6.87 -8.37
CA VAL A 188 4.44 -7.45 -7.62
C VAL A 188 4.83 -7.99 -6.26
N MET A 189 6.09 -8.37 -6.08
CA MET A 189 6.59 -8.89 -4.80
C MET A 189 8.07 -8.56 -4.62
N LYS A 190 8.49 -8.29 -3.39
CA LYS A 190 9.89 -8.28 -2.96
C LYS A 190 10.08 -9.19 -1.77
N VAL A 191 11.16 -9.96 -1.74
CA VAL A 191 11.53 -10.83 -0.63
C VAL A 191 12.99 -10.61 -0.29
N HIS A 192 13.31 -10.35 0.97
CA HIS A 192 14.68 -10.26 1.45
C HIS A 192 15.04 -11.47 2.31
N VAL A 193 16.05 -12.21 1.88
CA VAL A 193 16.59 -13.34 2.62
C VAL A 193 17.69 -12.85 3.56
N ARG A 194 17.49 -13.01 4.86
CA ARG A 194 18.48 -12.58 5.86
C ARG A 194 19.75 -13.42 5.76
N GLN A 195 19.58 -14.72 5.89
CA GLN A 195 20.62 -15.73 5.97
C GLN A 195 20.00 -17.13 5.85
N ALA A 196 20.84 -18.14 5.67
CA ALA A 196 20.42 -19.53 5.74
C ALA A 196 21.36 -20.34 6.66
N PHE A 197 20.90 -21.52 7.05
CA PHE A 197 21.66 -22.50 7.81
C PHE A 197 21.56 -23.86 7.13
N VAL A 198 22.69 -24.53 6.97
CA VAL A 198 22.79 -25.90 6.45
C VAL A 198 23.53 -26.73 7.47
N GLY A 199 22.78 -27.56 8.20
CA GLY A 199 23.30 -28.60 9.06
C GLY A 199 23.10 -29.98 8.45
N THR A 200 23.61 -31.01 9.13
CA THR A 200 23.50 -32.40 8.70
C THR A 200 22.05 -32.86 8.57
N GLU A 201 21.19 -32.42 9.49
CA GLU A 201 19.79 -32.84 9.57
C GLU A 201 18.80 -31.76 9.13
N LYS A 202 19.12 -30.50 9.39
CA LYS A 202 18.22 -29.37 9.16
C LYS A 202 18.81 -28.34 8.23
N ARG A 203 17.96 -27.81 7.37
CA ARG A 203 18.24 -26.68 6.50
C ARG A 203 17.14 -25.67 6.67
N ILE A 204 17.55 -24.44 6.93
CA ILE A 204 16.64 -23.37 7.34
C ILE A 204 17.02 -22.12 6.56
N VAL A 205 16.02 -21.37 6.10
CA VAL A 205 16.19 -20.01 5.61
C VAL A 205 15.41 -19.05 6.50
N TRP A 206 16.01 -17.89 6.80
CA TRP A 206 15.33 -16.80 7.48
C TRP A 206 15.05 -15.67 6.49
N ILE A 207 13.78 -15.28 6.41
CA ILE A 207 13.29 -14.19 5.57
C ILE A 207 12.83 -13.08 6.51
N ASN A 208 13.25 -11.84 6.29
CA ASN A 208 12.91 -10.71 7.18
C ASN A 208 12.52 -9.44 6.41
N GLY A 209 12.02 -9.63 5.20
CA GLY A 209 11.47 -8.56 4.37
C GLY A 209 10.55 -9.19 3.36
N ILE A 210 9.27 -8.86 3.41
CA ILE A 210 8.30 -9.24 2.37
C ILE A 210 7.43 -8.03 2.07
N TRP A 211 7.36 -7.69 0.80
CA TRP A 211 6.42 -6.72 0.26
C TRP A 211 5.64 -7.37 -0.88
N LEU A 212 4.33 -7.19 -0.92
CA LEU A 212 3.42 -7.86 -1.86
C LEU A 212 2.18 -7.01 -2.14
N ILE A 213 1.84 -6.89 -3.42
CA ILE A 213 0.55 -6.33 -3.87
C ILE A 213 -0.36 -7.42 -4.45
N ASP A 214 -1.66 -7.17 -4.41
CA ASP A 214 -2.67 -8.08 -4.96
C ASP A 214 -2.80 -7.88 -6.48
N TYR A 215 -1.72 -8.17 -7.21
CA TYR A 215 -1.63 -7.88 -8.65
C TYR A 215 -2.72 -8.58 -9.47
N ALA A 216 -3.19 -9.75 -9.02
CA ALA A 216 -4.24 -10.51 -9.70
C ALA A 216 -5.60 -9.80 -9.67
N ASN A 217 -5.84 -8.97 -8.66
CA ASN A 217 -7.04 -8.14 -8.50
C ASN A 217 -6.75 -6.65 -8.78
N ALA A 218 -5.62 -6.33 -9.42
CA ALA A 218 -5.34 -4.97 -9.85
C ALA A 218 -6.44 -4.48 -10.81
N ARG A 219 -6.75 -3.19 -10.75
CA ARG A 219 -7.80 -2.56 -11.57
C ARG A 219 -7.29 -1.29 -12.24
N THR A 220 -7.81 -1.00 -13.42
CA THR A 220 -7.64 0.28 -14.10
C THR A 220 -8.85 1.15 -13.82
N LEU A 221 -8.63 2.36 -13.35
CA LEU A 221 -9.64 3.38 -13.15
C LEU A 221 -9.79 4.23 -14.40
N ASN A 222 -11.03 4.61 -14.70
CA ASN A 222 -11.37 5.44 -15.84
C ASN A 222 -12.13 6.68 -15.36
N ILE A 223 -11.97 7.80 -16.07
CA ILE A 223 -12.80 8.99 -15.84
C ILE A 223 -14.27 8.60 -15.93
N GLY A 224 -15.06 8.99 -14.93
CA GLY A 224 -16.45 8.61 -14.73
C GLY A 224 -16.66 7.43 -13.76
N ASP A 225 -15.60 6.73 -13.33
CA ASP A 225 -15.71 5.65 -12.35
C ASP A 225 -16.19 6.19 -10.99
N LYS A 226 -17.07 5.42 -10.34
CA LYS A 226 -17.74 5.84 -9.10
C LYS A 226 -17.19 5.15 -7.86
N PHE A 227 -16.97 5.94 -6.83
CA PHE A 227 -16.57 5.53 -5.49
C PHE A 227 -17.58 6.07 -4.47
N GLY A 228 -18.65 5.31 -4.24
CA GLY A 228 -19.81 5.82 -3.50
C GLY A 228 -20.50 6.94 -4.28
N GLU A 229 -20.53 8.15 -3.71
CA GLU A 229 -21.09 9.35 -4.35
C GLU A 229 -20.06 10.15 -5.16
N LEU A 230 -18.79 9.74 -5.10
CA LEU A 230 -17.69 10.40 -5.79
C LEU A 230 -17.52 9.84 -7.19
N THR A 231 -17.24 10.71 -8.15
CA THR A 231 -16.92 10.35 -9.54
C THR A 231 -15.49 10.78 -9.85
N LEU A 232 -14.69 9.92 -10.45
CA LEU A 232 -13.34 10.25 -10.90
C LEU A 232 -13.42 11.20 -12.10
N GLU A 233 -12.93 12.42 -11.96
CA GLU A 233 -13.00 13.44 -13.01
C GLU A 233 -11.66 13.64 -13.73
N GLU A 234 -10.55 13.49 -13.01
CA GLU A 234 -9.21 13.72 -13.56
C GLU A 234 -8.18 12.71 -13.03
N ILE A 235 -7.26 12.32 -13.91
CA ILE A 235 -6.09 11.52 -13.60
C ILE A 235 -4.87 12.39 -13.93
N ILE A 236 -4.08 12.72 -12.91
CA ILE A 236 -2.90 13.56 -13.03
C ILE A 236 -1.67 12.66 -12.91
N CYS A 237 -0.89 12.55 -13.99
CA CYS A 237 0.37 11.80 -13.99
C CYS A 237 1.45 12.52 -13.18
N GLY A 238 2.38 11.76 -12.60
CA GLY A 238 3.51 12.33 -11.89
C GLY A 238 4.50 13.05 -12.79
N VAL A 239 5.21 14.00 -12.20
CA VAL A 239 6.23 14.84 -12.85
C VAL A 239 7.60 14.60 -12.23
N ASP A 240 7.67 14.55 -10.90
CA ASP A 240 8.90 14.33 -10.13
C ASP A 240 8.57 13.81 -8.72
N GLU A 241 9.61 13.63 -7.87
CA GLU A 241 9.46 13.12 -6.50
C GLU A 241 8.51 13.94 -5.62
N SER A 242 8.41 15.25 -5.85
CA SER A 242 7.52 16.14 -5.08
C SER A 242 6.07 16.10 -5.59
N ASP A 243 5.86 15.63 -6.82
CA ASP A 243 4.54 15.47 -7.44
C ASP A 243 4.47 14.13 -8.22
N PRO A 244 4.26 13.00 -7.53
CA PRO A 244 4.15 11.69 -8.14
C PRO A 244 2.78 11.42 -8.79
N GLY A 245 1.90 12.43 -8.84
CA GLY A 245 0.58 12.36 -9.47
C GLY A 245 -0.56 12.19 -8.47
N SER A 246 -1.79 12.30 -8.98
CA SER A 246 -3.00 12.27 -8.16
C SER A 246 -4.25 11.85 -8.94
N LEU A 247 -5.30 11.48 -8.20
CA LEU A 247 -6.65 11.26 -8.71
C LEU A 247 -7.58 12.32 -8.15
N VAL A 248 -8.39 12.94 -9.02
CA VAL A 248 -9.32 14.00 -8.64
C VAL A 248 -10.75 13.48 -8.76
N PHE A 249 -11.47 13.51 -7.64
CA PHE A 249 -12.86 13.09 -7.54
C PHE A 249 -13.78 14.28 -7.30
N GLU A 250 -15.00 14.22 -7.83
CA GLU A 250 -16.05 15.21 -7.59
C GLU A 250 -17.28 14.55 -6.94
N ASN A 251 -17.85 15.21 -5.92
CA ASN A 251 -19.19 14.91 -5.43
C ASN A 251 -20.17 15.91 -6.03
N VAL A 252 -21.03 15.45 -6.94
CA VAL A 252 -22.17 16.24 -7.40
C VAL A 252 -23.33 15.97 -6.45
N SER A 253 -23.47 16.82 -5.43
CA SER A 253 -24.68 16.83 -4.62
C SER A 253 -25.83 17.36 -5.48
N VAL A 254 -26.62 16.45 -6.05
CA VAL A 254 -27.88 16.84 -6.69
C VAL A 254 -28.82 17.26 -5.57
N SER A 255 -28.94 18.56 -5.33
CA SER A 255 -30.09 19.11 -4.64
C SER A 255 -31.32 18.70 -5.45
N ASP A 256 -32.13 17.80 -4.89
CA ASP A 256 -33.39 17.37 -5.47
C ASP A 256 -34.18 18.61 -5.92
N PHE A 257 -34.28 18.82 -7.23
CA PHE A 257 -35.37 19.61 -7.78
C PHE A 257 -36.65 18.87 -7.40
N SER A 258 -37.24 19.29 -6.28
CA SER A 258 -38.62 19.00 -5.94
C SER A 258 -39.48 19.49 -7.10
N SER A 259 -39.74 18.59 -8.03
CA SER A 259 -40.69 18.79 -9.11
C SER A 259 -42.07 18.92 -8.48
N SER A 260 -42.45 20.16 -8.19
CA SER A 260 -43.83 20.51 -7.93
C SER A 260 -44.63 20.39 -9.22
N VAL A 261 -45.14 19.19 -9.52
CA VAL A 261 -46.33 19.04 -10.37
C VAL A 261 -47.26 18.00 -9.73
N ALA A 262 -48.46 18.47 -9.39
CA ALA A 262 -49.56 17.73 -8.77
C ALA A 262 -50.22 16.71 -9.74
N PRO A 263 -51.18 15.88 -9.28
CA PRO A 263 -51.30 14.47 -9.65
C PRO A 263 -52.07 14.19 -10.95
N GLY A 264 -51.72 13.10 -11.64
CA GLY A 264 -52.54 12.59 -12.74
C GLY A 264 -52.07 11.29 -13.40
N LYS A 265 -52.66 10.17 -12.94
CA LYS A 265 -52.93 8.88 -13.63
C LYS A 265 -51.86 7.78 -13.65
N GLU A 266 -52.42 6.58 -13.43
CA GLU A 266 -51.88 5.23 -13.17
C GLU A 266 -50.97 4.61 -14.24
N PRO A 267 -50.27 3.51 -13.89
CA PRO A 267 -49.05 3.06 -14.55
C PRO A 267 -49.31 2.04 -15.67
N ASP A 268 -48.41 2.00 -16.64
CA ASP A 268 -48.27 0.84 -17.52
C ASP A 268 -46.84 0.29 -17.53
N LYS A 269 -46.82 -1.03 -17.58
CA LYS A 269 -45.79 -1.95 -17.12
C LYS A 269 -44.69 -2.17 -18.18
N SER A 270 -43.43 -1.94 -17.81
CA SER A 270 -42.27 -2.42 -18.57
C SER A 270 -41.35 -3.23 -17.65
N THR A 271 -41.03 -4.43 -18.10
CA THR A 271 -40.26 -5.44 -17.37
C THR A 271 -38.84 -5.39 -17.91
N ASP A 272 -37.85 -5.10 -17.06
CA ASP A 272 -36.46 -5.38 -17.40
C ASP A 272 -35.85 -6.33 -16.37
N LYS A 273 -35.10 -7.32 -16.87
CA LYS A 273 -34.59 -8.47 -16.14
C LYS A 273 -33.15 -8.67 -16.58
N SER A 274 -32.21 -8.16 -15.80
CA SER A 274 -30.87 -8.74 -15.68
C SER A 274 -30.23 -8.30 -14.38
N THR A 275 -30.23 -9.21 -13.42
CA THR A 275 -29.65 -9.09 -12.10
C THR A 275 -28.27 -9.72 -12.12
N GLY A 276 -27.23 -8.94 -11.82
CA GLY A 276 -25.86 -9.41 -11.59
C GLY A 276 -25.30 -8.80 -10.31
N SER A 277 -25.71 -9.37 -9.16
CA SER A 277 -25.06 -9.39 -7.83
C SER A 277 -23.93 -8.38 -7.54
N PHE A 278 -24.29 -7.15 -7.17
CA PHE A 278 -23.44 -6.19 -6.47
C PHE A 278 -23.67 -6.31 -4.95
N THR A 279 -22.97 -7.20 -4.26
CA THR A 279 -22.99 -7.21 -2.79
C THR A 279 -21.66 -7.69 -2.23
N SER A 280 -20.69 -6.79 -2.13
CA SER A 280 -19.62 -6.86 -1.12
C SER A 280 -18.92 -5.51 -0.88
N TRP A 281 -19.03 -4.54 -1.80
CA TRP A 281 -18.21 -3.32 -1.76
C TRP A 281 -18.87 -2.07 -1.15
N CYS A 282 -20.04 -2.19 -0.53
CA CYS A 282 -20.76 -1.04 0.02
C CYS A 282 -21.36 -1.34 1.40
N ARG A 283 -20.53 -1.68 2.39
CA ARG A 283 -21.02 -1.73 3.79
C ARG A 283 -20.31 -0.79 4.77
N ASP A 284 -19.11 -0.29 4.47
CA ASP A 284 -18.32 0.41 5.51
C ASP A 284 -18.19 1.94 5.35
N LEU A 285 -18.73 2.53 4.27
CA LEU A 285 -18.64 3.99 4.03
C LEU A 285 -19.57 4.84 4.91
N TRP A 286 -20.68 4.30 5.41
CA TRP A 286 -21.63 5.05 6.26
C TRP A 286 -21.09 5.34 7.68
N THR A 287 -20.17 4.51 8.18
CA THR A 287 -19.59 4.67 9.53
C THR A 287 -18.59 5.82 9.62
N CYS A 288 -17.81 6.07 8.57
CA CYS A 288 -16.81 7.15 8.58
C CYS A 288 -17.42 8.55 8.50
N ILE A 289 -18.49 8.73 7.73
CA ILE A 289 -19.13 10.06 7.56
C ILE A 289 -19.92 10.46 8.83
N THR A 290 -20.45 9.48 9.58
CA THR A 290 -21.35 9.78 10.71
C THR A 290 -20.62 9.98 12.05
N MET A 291 -19.38 9.51 12.21
CA MET A 291 -18.69 9.58 13.52
C MET A 291 -18.09 10.95 13.88
N LYS A 292 -17.80 11.83 12.92
CA LYS A 292 -17.20 13.15 13.20
C LYS A 292 -18.19 14.25 13.63
N SER A 293 -19.51 14.01 13.59
CA SER A 293 -20.52 15.02 13.98
C SER A 293 -21.05 14.88 15.41
N LYS A 294 -20.55 13.93 16.21
CA LYS A 294 -21.05 13.65 17.56
C LYS A 294 -19.95 13.56 18.61
N LEU A 295 -19.15 14.60 18.76
CA LEU A 295 -18.35 14.85 19.97
C LEU A 295 -18.28 16.36 20.23
N THR A 296 -19.36 16.89 20.81
CA THR A 296 -19.35 18.17 21.51
C THR A 296 -20.25 18.05 22.74
N PHE A 297 -19.61 18.00 23.92
CA PHE A 297 -19.97 18.74 25.13
C PHE A 297 -18.70 18.97 25.92
#